data_AF-A0A356J2T5-F1
#
_entry.id   AF-A0A356J2T5-F1
#
_cell.length_a   1.000
_cell.length_b   1.000
_cell.length_c   1.000
_cell.angle_alpha   90.00
_cell.angle_beta   90.00
_cell.angle_gamma   90.00
#
_symmetry.space_group_name_H-M   'P 1'
#
loop_
_entity.id
_entity.type
_entity.pdbx_description
1 polymer ?
#
loop_
_entity_poly.entity_id
_entity_poly.type
_entity_poly.pdbx_seq_one_letter_code
_entity_poly.pdbx_strand_id
1 'polypeptide(L)'
;MKIAIAYPPLASEKGVPLLTQNRQFQWFSRPTYIFPVVPATAATMLKKAGHDVLFLDGIAAELSPEAFETRLSAFAPDLVVLETKTPVVKR
;
A
#
# COMPACT_ATOMS: atom_id res chain seq x y z
N MET A 1 -8.85 -8.37 -15.56
CA MET A 1 -7.45 -8.02 -15.20
C MET A 1 -7.28 -8.18 -13.71
N LYS A 2 -6.07 -8.55 -13.29
CA LYS A 2 -5.64 -8.57 -11.90
C LYS A 2 -4.97 -7.23 -11.57
N ILE A 3 -5.49 -6.52 -10.59
CA ILE A 3 -5.01 -5.18 -10.23
C ILE A 3 -4.64 -5.18 -8.75
N ALA A 4 -3.41 -4.79 -8.43
CA ALA A 4 -2.95 -4.61 -7.07
C ALA A 4 -2.92 -3.13 -6.70
N ILE A 5 -3.68 -2.74 -5.68
CA ILE A 5 -3.50 -1.45 -5.00
C ILE A 5 -2.60 -1.72 -3.81
N ALA A 6 -1.41 -1.13 -3.82
CA ALA A 6 -0.31 -1.57 -2.98
C ALA A 6 0.37 -0.42 -2.21
N TYR A 7 0.77 -0.74 -0.97
CA TYR A 7 1.64 0.08 -0.13
C TYR A 7 2.80 -0.78 0.34
N PRO A 8 3.96 -0.72 -0.34
CA PRO A 8 5.14 -1.44 0.08
C PRO A 8 5.56 -1.06 1.50
N PRO A 9 5.97 -2.03 2.35
CA PRO A 9 6.50 -1.71 3.65
C PRO A 9 7.79 -0.88 3.52
N LEU A 10 7.92 0.20 4.30
CA LEU A 10 9.15 0.97 4.39
C LEU A 10 9.77 0.78 5.77
N ALA A 11 10.70 -0.16 5.87
CA ALA A 11 11.45 -0.40 7.10
C ALA A 11 12.35 0.80 7.42
N SER A 12 12.25 1.33 8.64
CA SER A 12 13.13 2.37 9.15
C SER A 12 13.16 2.34 10.66
N GLU A 13 14.32 2.64 11.24
CA GLU A 13 14.47 2.84 12.70
C GLU A 13 13.65 4.04 13.21
N LYS A 14 13.19 4.92 12.31
CA LYS A 14 12.35 6.08 12.64
C LYS A 14 10.92 5.71 13.05
N GLY A 15 10.49 4.47 12.81
CA GLY A 15 9.18 3.96 13.19
C GLY A 15 8.30 3.61 11.97
N VAL A 16 6.98 3.79 12.11
CA VAL A 16 5.99 3.41 11.11
C VAL A 16 5.75 4.56 10.11
N PRO A 17 5.83 4.31 8.79
CA PRO A 17 5.59 5.32 7.78
C PRO A 17 4.09 5.64 7.62
N LEU A 18 3.71 6.91 7.70
CA LEU A 18 2.33 7.35 7.39
C LEU A 18 2.23 7.77 5.93
N LEU A 19 2.06 6.76 5.07
CA LEU A 19 1.96 6.90 3.62
C LEU A 19 0.55 6.85 3.06
N THR A 20 -0.46 6.47 3.83
CA THR A 20 -1.86 6.42 3.36
C THR A 20 -2.44 7.84 3.29
N GLN A 21 -3.66 8.07 3.79
CA GLN A 21 -4.37 9.36 3.74
C GLN A 21 -3.74 10.50 4.55
N ASN A 22 -2.51 10.36 5.05
CA ASN A 22 -1.85 11.46 5.73
C ASN A 22 -1.49 12.57 4.72
N ARG A 23 -1.81 13.83 5.06
CA ARG A 23 -1.53 14.99 4.19
C ARG A 23 -0.03 15.19 3.93
N GLN A 24 0.79 14.83 4.91
CA GLN A 24 2.24 14.96 4.86
C GLN A 24 2.89 13.64 5.29
N PHE A 25 3.98 13.25 4.63
CA PHE A 25 4.70 12.05 5.04
C PHE A 25 5.38 12.25 6.39
N GLN A 26 5.20 11.31 7.32
CA GLN A 26 5.80 11.34 8.65
C GLN A 26 6.14 9.92 9.11
N TRP A 27 7.15 9.81 9.98
CA TRP A 27 7.46 8.61 10.72
C TRP A 27 6.88 8.69 12.12
N PHE A 28 6.09 7.70 12.52
CA PHE A 28 5.45 7.67 13.83
C PHE A 28 6.13 6.61 14.71
N SER A 29 6.45 6.99 15.95
CA SER A 29 7.00 6.05 16.95
C SER A 29 5.95 5.09 17.52
N ARG A 30 4.67 5.44 17.40
CA ARG A 30 3.53 4.56 17.72
C ARG A 30 2.71 4.31 16.46
N PRO A 31 2.45 3.05 16.08
CA PRO A 31 1.68 2.75 14.88
C PRO A 31 0.32 3.44 14.91
N THR A 32 0.03 4.23 13.88
CA THR A 32 -1.27 4.89 13.69
C THR A 32 -1.66 4.70 12.23
N TYR A 33 -2.74 3.99 12.00
CA TYR A 33 -3.15 3.64 10.63
C TYR A 33 -4.35 4.49 10.24
N ILE A 34 -4.14 5.43 9.31
CA ILE A 34 -5.24 6.20 8.71
C ILE A 34 -5.77 5.38 7.54
N PHE A 35 -7.06 5.08 7.54
CA PHE A 35 -7.68 4.28 6.49
C PHE A 35 -7.58 4.98 5.12
N PRO A 36 -7.00 4.33 4.09
CA PRO A 36 -6.87 4.87 2.74
C PRO A 36 -8.22 4.88 1.99
N VAL A 37 -9.14 5.79 2.35
CA VAL A 37 -10.52 5.82 1.81
C VAL A 37 -10.55 5.92 0.29
N VAL A 38 -9.72 6.79 -0.30
CA VAL A 38 -9.69 6.99 -1.76
C VAL A 38 -9.23 5.71 -2.48
N PRO A 39 -8.08 5.09 -2.15
CA PRO A 39 -7.68 3.83 -2.78
C PRO A 39 -8.60 2.65 -2.46
N ALA A 40 -9.18 2.58 -1.26
CA ALA A 40 -10.17 1.55 -0.92
C ALA A 40 -11.45 1.69 -1.76
N THR A 41 -11.86 2.92 -2.06
CA THR A 41 -12.98 3.21 -2.95
C THR A 41 -12.67 2.78 -4.38
N ALA A 42 -11.46 3.10 -4.88
CA ALA A 42 -10.99 2.63 -6.18
C ALA A 42 -10.99 1.09 -6.27
N ALA A 43 -10.47 0.41 -5.24
CA ALA A 43 -10.48 -1.06 -5.16
C ALA A 43 -11.90 -1.63 -5.27
N THR A 44 -12.85 -1.00 -4.56
CA THR A 44 -14.26 -1.38 -4.58
C THR A 44 -14.89 -1.17 -5.96
N MET A 45 -14.61 -0.04 -6.62
CA MET A 45 -15.10 0.24 -7.97
C MET A 45 -14.53 -0.74 -9.00
N LEU A 46 -13.24 -1.05 -8.94
CA LEU A 46 -12.59 -2.03 -9.82
C LEU A 46 -13.19 -3.43 -9.64
N LYS A 47 -13.43 -3.86 -8.40
CA LYS A 47 -14.09 -5.14 -8.11
C LYS A 47 -15.51 -5.17 -8.69
N LYS A 48 -16.29 -4.09 -8.54
CA LYS A 48 -17.63 -3.96 -9.12
C LYS A 48 -17.63 -3.98 -10.66
N ALA A 49 -16.54 -3.53 -11.28
CA ALA A 49 -16.35 -3.58 -12.73
C ALA A 49 -15.86 -4.94 -13.25
N GLY A 50 -15.73 -5.96 -12.38
CA GLY A 50 -15.37 -7.33 -12.78
C GLY A 50 -13.86 -7.61 -12.82
N HIS A 51 -13.03 -6.75 -12.24
CA HIS A 51 -11.60 -7.02 -12.07
C HIS A 51 -11.32 -7.85 -10.82
N ASP A 52 -10.23 -8.63 -10.86
CA ASP A 52 -9.68 -9.26 -9.67
C ASP A 52 -8.76 -8.24 -8.99
N VAL A 53 -8.98 -7.96 -7.71
CA VAL A 53 -8.37 -6.83 -7.02
C VAL A 53 -7.71 -7.30 -5.74
N LEU A 54 -6.41 -7.07 -5.64
CA LEU A 54 -5.64 -7.22 -4.41
C LEU A 54 -5.45 -5.86 -3.74
N PHE A 55 -5.91 -5.72 -2.51
CA PHE A 55 -5.57 -4.59 -1.66
C PHE A 55 -4.43 -4.99 -0.73
N LEU A 56 -3.20 -4.58 -1.05
CA LEU A 56 -1.98 -4.99 -0.35
C LEU A 56 -1.35 -3.81 0.39
N ASP A 57 -1.87 -3.51 1.56
CA ASP A 57 -1.27 -2.53 2.47
C ASP A 57 -0.23 -3.21 3.37
N GLY A 58 1.03 -3.22 2.93
CA GLY A 58 2.13 -3.83 3.67
C GLY A 58 2.54 -3.06 4.92
N ILE A 59 2.16 -1.77 5.02
CA ILE A 59 2.42 -0.96 6.20
C ILE A 59 1.42 -1.31 7.30
N ALA A 60 0.12 -1.24 6.98
CA ALA A 60 -0.93 -1.55 7.95
C ALA A 60 -0.97 -3.03 8.34
N ALA A 61 -0.57 -3.93 7.44
CA ALA A 61 -0.47 -5.36 7.72
C ALA A 61 0.89 -5.77 8.31
N GLU A 62 1.78 -4.81 8.60
CA GLU A 62 3.11 -5.03 9.21
C GLU A 62 3.91 -6.14 8.48
N LEU A 63 3.85 -6.13 7.15
CA LEU A 63 4.55 -7.13 6.34
C LEU A 63 6.04 -6.81 6.28
N SER A 64 6.86 -7.87 6.32
CA SER A 64 8.24 -7.74 5.86
C SER A 64 8.28 -7.50 4.35
N PRO A 65 9.37 -6.91 3.81
CA PRO A 65 9.56 -6.77 2.36
C PRO A 65 9.37 -8.09 1.60
N GLU A 66 9.89 -9.20 2.13
CA GLU A 66 9.83 -10.53 1.51
C GLU A 66 8.40 -11.08 1.51
N ALA A 67 7.66 -10.88 2.62
CA ALA A 67 6.27 -11.30 2.73
C ALA A 67 5.37 -10.48 1.77
N PHE A 68 5.65 -9.19 1.61
CA PHE A 68 4.98 -8.34 0.65
C PHE A 68 5.25 -8.80 -0.79
N GLU A 69 6.51 -9.02 -1.15
CA GLU A 69 6.94 -9.48 -2.47
C GLU A 69 6.33 -10.85 -2.82
N THR A 70 6.33 -11.78 -1.86
CA THR A 70 5.71 -13.10 -2.02
C THR A 70 4.22 -13.00 -2.34
N ARG A 71 3.49 -12.16 -1.59
CA ARG A 71 2.04 -11.96 -1.82
C ARG A 71 1.75 -11.29 -3.16
N LEU A 72 2.53 -10.27 -3.51
CA LEU A 72 2.36 -9.56 -4.78
C LEU A 72 2.66 -10.48 -5.97
N SER A 73 3.74 -11.25 -5.88
CA SER A 73 4.16 -12.21 -6.91
C SER A 73 3.15 -13.36 -7.07
N ALA A 74 2.63 -13.89 -5.97
CA ALA A 74 1.61 -14.94 -5.99
C ALA A 74 0.30 -14.46 -6.65
N PHE A 75 -0.07 -13.20 -6.45
CA PHE A 75 -1.23 -12.61 -7.11
C PHE A 75 -0.99 -12.42 -8.62
N ALA A 76 0.26 -12.10 -9.01
CA ALA A 76 0.69 -11.84 -10.39
C ALA A 76 -0.22 -10.79 -11.09
N PRO A 77 -0.22 -9.53 -10.61
CA PRO A 77 -1.07 -8.49 -11.16
C PRO A 77 -0.64 -8.05 -12.56
N ASP A 78 -1.62 -7.73 -13.40
CA ASP A 78 -1.41 -7.04 -14.69
C ASP A 78 -1.04 -5.56 -14.47
N LEU A 79 -1.50 -4.98 -13.36
CA LEU A 79 -1.30 -3.58 -12.99
C LEU A 79 -1.07 -3.43 -11.49
N VAL A 80 -0.04 -2.68 -11.10
CA VAL A 80 0.21 -2.26 -9.72
C VAL A 80 0.02 -0.75 -9.60
N VAL A 81 -0.82 -0.33 -8.67
CA VAL A 81 -1.09 1.07 -8.34
C VAL A 81 -0.53 1.36 -6.96
N LEU A 82 0.35 2.35 -6.89
CA LEU A 82 0.97 2.81 -5.66
C LEU A 82 0.53 4.24 -5.36
N GLU A 83 -0.04 4.48 -4.18
CA GLU A 83 -0.17 5.84 -3.65
C GLU A 83 1.08 6.15 -2.84
N THR A 84 1.81 7.20 -3.24
CA THR A 84 3.09 7.55 -2.63
C THR A 84 3.19 9.06 -2.36
N LYS A 85 4.26 9.47 -1.69
CA LYS A 85 4.58 10.88 -1.40
C LYS A 85 5.99 11.18 -1.89
N THR A 86 6.20 12.40 -2.41
CA THR A 86 7.50 12.80 -3.00
C THR A 86 8.71 12.49 -2.10
N PRO A 87 8.68 12.70 -0.77
CA PRO A 87 9.85 12.42 0.08
C PRO A 87 10.29 10.95 0.17
N VAL A 88 9.43 9.98 -0.19
CA VAL A 88 9.78 8.55 -0.13
C VAL A 88 10.25 7.98 -1.46
N VAL A 89 10.13 8.75 -2.56
CA VAL A 89 10.59 8.34 -3.87
C VAL A 89 12.02 8.85 -4.06
N LYS A 90 12.98 7.92 -4.05
CA LYS A 90 14.39 8.23 -4.34
C LYS A 90 14.59 8.37 -5.87
N ARG A 91 15.57 9.20 -6.25
CA ARG A 91 16.03 9.32 -7.65
C ARG A 91 16.95 8.17 -8.02
#